data_AF-A0A2R6F2G2-F1
#
_entry.id   AF-A0A2R6F2G2-F1
#
_cell.length_a   1.000
_cell.length_b   1.000
_cell.length_c   1.000
_cell.angle_alpha   90.00
_cell.angle_beta   90.00
_cell.angle_gamma   90.00
#
_symmetry.space_group_name_H-M   'P 1'
#
loop_
_entity.id
_entity.type
_entity.pdbx_description
1 polymer ?
#
loop_
_entity_poly.entity_id
_entity_poly.type
_entity_poly.pdbx_seq_one_letter_code
_entity_poly.pdbx_strand_id
1 'polypeptide(L)'
;MFHTQGVLFEDAFGTEEMRAVFTEEAYIEAFMEIEAALARAEARAGLIPEEAAAEISETAAIEYLDLEGLEERVAEIDLFTVAIIETWQEAIGEAGEYIH
;
A
#
# COMPACT_ATOMS: atom_id res chain seq x y z
N MET A 1 13.89 -10.51 -19.34
CA MET A 1 12.56 -10.78 -18.77
C MET A 1 12.22 -12.23 -19.08
N PHE A 2 12.21 -13.12 -18.08
CA PHE A 2 11.66 -14.46 -18.27
C PHE A 2 10.13 -14.31 -18.24
N HIS A 3 9.45 -14.71 -19.30
CA HIS A 3 7.99 -14.68 -19.42
C HIS A 3 7.36 -15.76 -18.53
N THR A 4 7.47 -15.60 -17.22
CA THR A 4 6.87 -16.49 -16.22
C THR A 4 5.45 -16.06 -15.88
N GLN A 5 5.13 -14.79 -16.11
CA GLN A 5 3.79 -14.23 -16.01
C GLN A 5 3.14 -14.25 -17.40
N GLY A 6 2.00 -14.94 -17.52
CA GLY A 6 1.26 -15.13 -18.77
C GLY A 6 0.67 -16.52 -18.90
N VAL A 7 -0.47 -16.60 -19.61
CA VAL A 7 -1.35 -17.79 -19.74
C VAL A 7 -0.62 -19.08 -20.09
N LEU A 8 0.50 -19.02 -20.82
CA LEU A 8 1.26 -20.20 -21.23
C LEU A 8 2.14 -20.80 -20.12
N PHE A 9 2.55 -20.00 -19.14
CA PHE A 9 3.61 -20.36 -18.20
C PHE A 9 3.23 -20.18 -16.73
N GLU A 10 2.22 -19.36 -16.41
CA GLU A 10 1.89 -18.98 -15.04
C GLU A 10 1.51 -20.16 -14.13
N ASP A 11 0.76 -21.13 -14.67
CA ASP A 11 0.37 -22.36 -13.94
C ASP A 11 1.47 -23.42 -13.91
N ALA A 12 2.50 -23.31 -14.75
CA ALA A 12 3.63 -24.23 -14.75
C ALA A 12 4.60 -23.95 -13.58
N PHE A 13 4.57 -22.74 -13.02
CA PHE A 13 5.53 -22.28 -12.02
C PHE A 13 4.90 -21.90 -10.67
N GLY A 14 3.57 -21.96 -10.54
CA GLY A 14 2.87 -21.70 -9.28
C GLY A 14 1.38 -21.96 -9.37
N THR A 15 0.71 -22.00 -8.22
CA THR A 15 -0.76 -21.97 -8.16
C THR A 15 -1.26 -20.55 -8.34
N GLU A 16 -2.53 -20.41 -8.76
CA GLU A 16 -3.23 -19.12 -8.78
C GLU A 16 -3.13 -18.40 -7.43
N GLU A 17 -3.37 -19.13 -6.34
CA GLU A 17 -3.27 -18.63 -4.95
C GLU A 17 -1.90 -18.03 -4.65
N MET A 18 -0.80 -18.69 -5.05
CA MET A 18 0.55 -18.18 -4.81
C MET A 18 0.85 -16.96 -5.67
N ARG A 19 0.37 -16.93 -6.92
CA ARG A 19 0.56 -15.77 -7.80
C ARG A 19 -0.21 -14.54 -7.29
N ALA A 20 -1.40 -14.75 -6.74
CA ALA A 20 -2.21 -13.69 -6.15
C ALA A 20 -1.49 -12.93 -5.02
N VAL A 21 -0.54 -13.56 -4.31
CA VAL A 21 0.27 -12.90 -3.26
C VAL A 21 1.24 -11.87 -3.83
N PHE A 22 1.65 -12.02 -5.10
CA PHE A 22 2.69 -11.19 -5.73
C PHE A 22 2.15 -10.27 -6.82
N THR A 23 0.84 -9.99 -6.82
CA THR A 23 0.29 -8.95 -7.70
C THR A 23 0.62 -7.57 -7.15
N GLU A 24 0.44 -6.56 -8.00
CA GLU A 24 0.63 -5.17 -7.61
C GLU A 24 -0.34 -4.76 -6.51
N GLU A 25 -1.61 -5.15 -6.64
CA GLU A 25 -2.65 -4.86 -5.66
C GLU A 25 -2.33 -5.52 -4.32
N ALA A 26 -1.91 -6.79 -4.32
CA ALA A 26 -1.52 -7.48 -3.09
C ALA A 26 -0.31 -6.84 -2.42
N TYR A 27 0.63 -6.30 -3.20
CA TYR A 27 1.76 -5.56 -2.66
C TYR A 27 1.31 -4.25 -2.00
N ILE A 28 0.48 -3.46 -2.67
CA ILE A 28 -0.03 -2.17 -2.17
C ILE A 28 -0.82 -2.39 -0.87
N GLU A 29 -1.76 -3.33 -0.86
CA GLU A 29 -2.56 -3.70 0.31
C GLU A 29 -1.67 -4.12 1.49
N ALA A 30 -0.69 -4.99 1.24
CA ALA A 30 0.24 -5.44 2.28
C ALA A 30 1.11 -4.28 2.81
N PHE A 31 1.53 -3.36 1.93
CA PHE A 31 2.31 -2.19 2.32
C PHE A 31 1.49 -1.23 3.20
N MET A 32 0.25 -0.91 2.80
CA MET A 32 -0.64 -0.07 3.60
C MET A 32 -0.96 -0.70 4.96
N GLU A 33 -1.18 -2.02 5.01
CA GLU A 33 -1.41 -2.72 6.29
C GLU A 33 -0.16 -2.72 7.19
N ILE A 34 1.06 -2.75 6.62
CA ILE A 34 2.30 -2.59 7.39
C ILE A 34 2.34 -1.21 8.06
N GLU A 35 2.08 -0.15 7.30
CA GLU A 35 2.08 1.23 7.82
C GLU A 35 0.95 1.45 8.85
N ALA A 36 -0.23 0.85 8.64
CA ALA A 36 -1.29 0.86 9.65
C ALA A 36 -0.89 0.11 10.93
N ALA A 37 -0.22 -1.04 10.80
CA ALA A 37 0.30 -1.77 11.94
C ALA A 37 1.37 -0.98 12.71
N LEU A 38 2.20 -0.21 12.00
CA LEU A 38 3.17 0.71 12.56
C LEU A 38 2.47 1.83 13.33
N ALA A 39 1.53 2.55 12.72
CA ALA A 39 0.75 3.61 13.36
C ALA A 39 0.05 3.10 14.64
N ARG A 40 -0.56 1.91 14.60
CA ARG A 40 -1.14 1.28 15.80
C ARG A 40 -0.10 0.99 16.89
N ALA A 41 1.12 0.60 16.52
CA ALA A 41 2.20 0.37 17.47
C ALA A 41 2.71 1.67 18.10
N GLU A 42 2.82 2.72 17.30
CA GLU A 42 3.25 4.05 17.72
C GLU A 42 2.23 4.74 18.63
N ALA A 43 0.93 4.64 18.34
CA ALA A 43 -0.12 5.10 19.22
C ALA A 43 -0.09 4.38 20.58
N ARG A 44 0.09 3.06 20.59
CA ARG A 44 0.27 2.29 21.86
C ARG A 44 1.51 2.73 22.63
N ALA A 45 2.53 3.24 21.96
CA ALA A 45 3.73 3.80 22.58
C ALA A 45 3.57 5.28 23.00
N GLY A 46 2.45 5.92 22.65
CA GLY A 46 2.17 7.33 22.92
C GLY A 46 2.92 8.31 22.02
N LEU A 47 3.32 7.87 20.81
CA LEU A 47 4.07 8.69 19.86
C LEU A 47 3.16 9.49 18.91
N ILE A 48 2.02 8.93 18.53
CA ILE A 48 1.01 9.58 17.68
C ILE A 48 -0.37 9.50 18.36
N PRO A 49 -1.34 10.38 17.99
CA PRO A 49 -2.71 10.31 18.50
C PRO A 49 -3.39 8.96 18.22
N GLU A 50 -4.22 8.47 19.15
CA GLU A 50 -4.97 7.22 18.94
C GLU A 50 -5.97 7.34 17.79
N GLU A 51 -6.57 8.52 17.62
CA GLU A 51 -7.50 8.82 16.53
C GLU A 51 -6.82 8.77 15.17
N ALA A 52 -5.59 9.27 15.05
CA ALA A 52 -4.82 9.19 13.81
C ALA A 52 -4.49 7.74 13.44
N ALA A 53 -4.05 6.93 14.41
CA ALA A 53 -3.78 5.50 14.18
C ALA A 53 -5.05 4.72 13.81
N ALA A 54 -6.21 5.11 14.34
CA ALA A 54 -7.50 4.52 13.97
C ALA A 54 -7.87 4.88 12.52
N GLU A 55 -7.78 6.16 12.14
CA GLU A 55 -8.08 6.62 10.78
C GLU A 55 -7.14 6.00 9.74
N ILE A 56 -5.83 5.94 10.01
CA ILE A 56 -4.86 5.22 9.16
C ILE A 56 -5.26 3.74 9.05
N SER A 57 -5.66 3.09 10.14
CA SER A 57 -6.05 1.67 10.07
C SER A 57 -7.35 1.42 9.32
N GLU A 58 -8.31 2.34 9.40
CA GLU A 58 -9.61 2.23 8.71
C GLU A 58 -9.50 2.49 7.21
N THR A 59 -8.45 3.19 6.79
CA THR A 59 -8.23 3.60 5.39
C THR A 59 -7.07 2.87 4.71
N ALA A 60 -6.46 1.89 5.39
CA ALA A 60 -5.36 1.07 4.87
C ALA A 60 -5.85 0.01 3.87
N ALA A 61 -6.46 0.46 2.78
CA ALA A 61 -6.98 -0.40 1.72
C ALA A 61 -6.90 0.31 0.37
N ILE A 62 -6.72 -0.45 -0.72
CA ILE A 62 -6.45 0.12 -2.04
C ILE A 62 -7.58 1.02 -2.54
N GLU A 63 -8.83 0.81 -2.10
CA GLU A 63 -9.96 1.67 -2.47
C GLU A 63 -9.85 3.12 -1.99
N TYR A 64 -8.95 3.41 -1.05
CA TYR A 64 -8.66 4.76 -0.57
C TYR A 64 -7.54 5.46 -1.36
N LEU A 65 -6.94 4.79 -2.35
CA LEU A 65 -5.92 5.37 -3.22
C LEU A 65 -6.52 5.86 -4.53
N ASP A 66 -6.12 7.06 -4.95
CA ASP A 66 -6.26 7.50 -6.33
C ASP A 66 -5.22 6.78 -7.20
N LEU A 67 -5.62 5.68 -7.83
CA LEU A 67 -4.71 4.86 -8.64
C LEU A 67 -4.22 5.57 -9.90
N GLU A 68 -5.03 6.47 -10.48
CA GLU A 68 -4.61 7.26 -11.64
C GLU A 68 -3.52 8.26 -11.21
N GLY A 69 -3.75 8.98 -10.11
CA GLY A 69 -2.74 9.88 -9.53
C GLY A 69 -1.49 9.15 -9.05
N LEU A 70 -1.64 7.93 -8.53
CA LEU A 70 -0.51 7.07 -8.13
C LEU A 70 0.36 6.70 -9.33
N GLU A 71 -0.23 6.28 -10.45
CA GLU A 71 0.52 5.93 -11.67
C GLU A 71 1.33 7.14 -12.19
N GLU A 72 0.70 8.32 -12.25
CA GLU A 72 1.37 9.55 -12.67
C GLU A 72 2.53 9.91 -11.73
N ARG A 73 2.32 9.82 -10.41
CA ARG A 73 3.34 10.12 -9.41
C ARG A 73 4.51 9.13 -9.49
N VAL A 74 4.25 7.83 -9.60
CA VAL A 74 5.30 6.80 -9.77
C VAL A 74 6.16 7.13 -11.00
N ALA A 75 5.54 7.53 -12.11
CA ALA A 75 6.25 7.91 -13.33
C ALA A 75 7.08 9.20 -13.20
N GLU A 76 6.71 10.10 -12.27
CA GLU A 76 7.45 11.33 -12.00
C GLU A 76 8.67 11.10 -11.09
N ILE A 77 8.50 10.34 -10.00
CA ILE A 77 9.51 10.27 -8.92
C ILE A 77 10.30 8.95 -8.89
N ASP A 78 9.93 7.94 -9.67
CA ASP A 78 10.56 6.61 -9.74
C ASP A 78 10.65 5.87 -8.37
N LEU A 79 9.83 6.29 -7.39
CA LEU A 79 9.80 5.77 -6.02
C LEU A 79 8.37 5.39 -5.63
N PHE A 80 7.97 4.16 -5.93
CA PHE A 80 6.58 3.73 -5.78
C PHE A 80 6.08 3.72 -4.32
N THR A 81 6.93 3.41 -3.32
CA THR A 81 6.50 3.47 -1.92
C THR A 81 6.20 4.89 -1.46
N VAL A 82 7.02 5.86 -1.88
CA VAL A 82 6.78 7.28 -1.61
C VAL A 82 5.50 7.74 -2.29
N ALA A 83 5.29 7.32 -3.54
CA ALA A 83 4.08 7.64 -4.28
C ALA A 83 2.82 7.10 -3.58
N ILE A 84 2.85 5.85 -3.08
CA ILE A 84 1.74 5.27 -2.29
C ILE A 84 1.48 6.10 -1.03
N ILE A 85 2.53 6.44 -0.27
CA ILE A 85 2.41 7.24 0.95
C ILE A 85 1.77 8.59 0.64
N GLU A 86 2.33 9.37 -0.29
CA GLU A 86 1.84 10.72 -0.59
C GLU A 86 0.39 10.71 -1.10
N THR A 87 0.04 9.76 -1.98
CA THR A 87 -1.34 9.61 -2.47
C THR A 87 -2.30 9.25 -1.33
N TRP A 88 -1.88 8.41 -0.39
CA TRP A 88 -2.71 8.04 0.76
C TRP A 88 -2.87 9.20 1.75
N GLN A 89 -1.79 9.94 2.03
CA GLN A 89 -1.81 11.12 2.88
C GLN A 89 -2.79 12.17 2.34
N GLU A 90 -2.79 12.40 1.02
CA GLU A 90 -3.73 13.31 0.36
C GLU A 90 -5.20 12.85 0.52
N ALA A 91 -5.44 11.54 0.55
CA ALA A 91 -6.79 10.97 0.66
C ALA A 91 -7.40 11.11 2.06
N ILE A 92 -6.58 11.03 3.12
CA ILE A 92 -7.06 10.97 4.52
C ILE A 92 -6.80 12.25 5.32
N GLY A 93 -6.09 13.23 4.76
CA GLY A 93 -5.96 14.56 5.37
C GLY A 93 -5.03 14.57 6.59
N GLU A 94 -5.51 15.11 7.73
CA GLU A 94 -4.66 15.40 8.89
C GLU A 94 -3.99 14.15 9.47
N ALA A 95 -4.69 13.02 9.56
CA ALA A 95 -4.09 11.76 10.02
C ALA A 95 -2.94 11.29 9.12
N GLY A 96 -2.92 11.70 7.85
CA GLY A 96 -1.88 11.36 6.89
C GLY A 96 -0.49 11.83 7.31
N GLU A 97 -0.37 12.92 8.09
CA GLU A 97 0.95 13.43 8.52
C GLU A 97 1.74 12.42 9.38
N TYR A 98 1.07 11.37 9.89
CA TYR A 98 1.64 10.30 10.71
C TYR A 98 1.93 8.99 9.95
N ILE A 99 1.78 8.96 8.62
CA ILE A 99 2.17 7.80 7.80
C ILE A 99 3.67 7.88 7.50
N HIS A 100 4.40 6.78 7.79
CA HIS A 100 5.86 6.60 7.64
C HIS A 100 6.74 7.47 8.57
#